data_AF-A0A2E4DAB4-F1
#
_entry.id   AF-A0A2E4DAB4-F1
#
_cell.length_a   1.000
_cell.length_b   1.000
_cell.length_c   1.000
_cell.angle_alpha   90.00
_cell.angle_beta   90.00
_cell.angle_gamma   90.00
#
_symmetry.space_group_name_H-M   'P 1'
#
loop_
_entity.id
_entity.type
_entity.pdbx_description
1 polymer ?
#
loop_
_entity_poly.entity_id
_entity_poly.type
_entity_poly.pdbx_seq_one_letter_code
_entity_poly.pdbx_strand_id
1 'polypeptide(L)'
;MRMEIKQIFESNYLSRKKFSFGETFALFYLMVCVLVTLMGWNTPGMTEALVANAKNVFQHEEVWRLFSTTFLHADIGHLLSNSLMLFILIYYNSSFFGGLFTLSSSFFFGAIINGITIYTYTEGTSLIGASGVLYYLWGFWLVNYFMIQKQFSIMARVLRIGSIFLVLLVPTSLDPQTSYRAHYIGLIVGMVWGGMNYLWNAHKYRKFEKYKVEFIPEEDDSGLPWNQSEEQY
;
A
#
# COMPACT_ATOMS: atom_id res chain seq x y z
N MET A 1 16.95 22.65 -41.48
CA MET A 1 16.21 22.61 -40.21
C MET A 1 16.74 21.46 -39.37
N ARG A 2 17.45 21.76 -38.29
CA ARG A 2 17.86 20.75 -37.30
C ARG A 2 16.64 20.44 -36.43
N MET A 3 16.52 19.19 -35.98
CA MET A 3 15.42 18.75 -35.12
C MET A 3 16.01 18.16 -33.86
N GLU A 4 15.54 18.61 -32.71
CA GLU A 4 15.85 17.99 -31.43
C GLU A 4 14.97 16.74 -31.26
N ILE A 5 15.58 15.60 -30.94
CA ILE A 5 14.87 14.35 -30.65
C ILE A 5 14.64 14.29 -29.14
N LYS A 6 13.40 14.48 -28.71
CA LYS A 6 13.02 14.38 -27.30
C LYS A 6 12.25 13.09 -27.03
N GLN A 7 12.74 12.30 -26.07
CA GLN A 7 11.99 11.15 -25.56
C GLN A 7 11.09 11.58 -24.41
N ILE A 8 9.79 11.35 -24.54
CA ILE A 8 8.79 11.68 -23.53
C ILE A 8 8.21 10.38 -22.96
N PHE A 9 8.22 10.27 -21.63
CA PHE A 9 7.63 9.13 -20.94
C PHE A 9 6.11 9.09 -21.17
N GLU A 10 5.59 7.94 -21.61
CA GLU A 10 4.17 7.76 -21.91
C GLU A 10 3.43 6.98 -20.81
N SER A 11 3.91 5.78 -20.47
CA SER A 11 3.25 4.90 -19.50
C SER A 11 4.19 3.86 -18.88
N ASN A 12 3.77 3.29 -17.75
CA ASN A 12 4.39 2.13 -17.09
C ASN A 12 3.34 1.11 -16.63
N TYR A 13 3.79 0.15 -15.84
CA TYR A 13 2.97 -0.87 -15.22
C TYR A 13 1.79 -0.31 -14.41
N LEU A 14 1.97 0.79 -13.66
CA LEU A 14 0.93 1.41 -12.82
C LEU A 14 -0.04 2.31 -13.61
N SER A 15 0.17 2.53 -14.91
CA SER A 15 -0.71 3.40 -15.71
C SER A 15 -2.10 2.80 -15.96
N ARG A 16 -2.27 1.47 -15.89
CA ARG A 16 -3.56 0.78 -16.07
C ARG A 16 -3.62 -0.48 -15.21
N LYS A 17 -4.80 -0.76 -14.63
CA LYS A 17 -5.04 -1.99 -13.86
C LYS A 17 -4.71 -3.24 -14.69
N LYS A 18 -4.12 -4.24 -14.06
CA LYS A 18 -3.75 -5.53 -14.68
C LYS A 18 -4.76 -6.62 -14.38
N PHE A 19 -5.49 -6.47 -13.27
CA PHE A 19 -6.53 -7.38 -12.83
C PHE A 19 -7.84 -6.62 -12.70
N SER A 20 -8.92 -7.18 -13.22
CA SER A 20 -10.25 -6.54 -13.23
C SER A 20 -11.00 -6.66 -11.92
N PHE A 21 -10.70 -7.68 -11.11
CA PHE A 21 -11.47 -8.05 -9.91
C PHE A 21 -10.99 -7.39 -8.61
N GLY A 22 -10.20 -6.32 -8.67
CA GLY A 22 -9.64 -5.69 -7.46
C GLY A 22 -10.72 -5.24 -6.47
N GLU A 23 -11.84 -4.71 -6.97
CA GLU A 23 -13.01 -4.34 -6.16
C GLU A 23 -13.60 -5.55 -5.43
N THR A 24 -13.73 -6.69 -6.10
CA THR A 24 -14.25 -7.93 -5.51
C THR A 24 -13.39 -8.42 -4.35
N PHE A 25 -12.05 -8.38 -4.49
CA PHE A 25 -11.14 -8.77 -3.41
C PHE A 25 -11.21 -7.81 -2.22
N ALA A 26 -11.35 -6.50 -2.47
CA ALA A 26 -11.51 -5.50 -1.42
C ALA A 26 -12.81 -5.70 -0.64
N LEU A 27 -13.93 -5.88 -1.36
CA LEU A 27 -15.23 -6.17 -0.73
C LEU A 27 -15.22 -7.48 0.03
N PHE A 28 -14.57 -8.52 -0.50
CA PHE A 28 -14.43 -9.80 0.20
C PHE A 28 -13.66 -9.64 1.51
N TYR A 29 -12.52 -8.94 1.51
CA TYR A 29 -11.74 -8.72 2.73
C TYR A 29 -12.54 -7.94 3.79
N LEU A 30 -13.27 -6.89 3.37
CA LEU A 30 -14.13 -6.13 4.26
C LEU A 30 -15.30 -6.96 4.79
N MET A 31 -15.92 -7.78 3.94
CA MET A 31 -16.98 -8.68 4.35
C MET A 31 -16.48 -9.62 5.46
N VAL A 32 -15.27 -10.18 5.34
CA VAL A 32 -14.68 -11.00 6.39
C VAL A 32 -14.47 -10.21 7.68
N CYS A 33 -13.94 -8.98 7.60
CA CYS A 33 -13.78 -8.12 8.78
C CYS A 33 -15.12 -7.84 9.47
N VAL A 34 -16.15 -7.50 8.70
CA VAL A 34 -17.50 -7.22 9.22
C VAL A 34 -18.09 -8.48 9.87
N LEU A 35 -18.05 -9.63 9.19
CA LEU A 35 -18.61 -10.87 9.71
C LEU A 35 -17.93 -11.31 11.02
N VAL A 36 -16.59 -11.31 11.05
CA VAL A 36 -15.83 -11.69 12.26
C VAL A 36 -16.08 -10.69 13.40
N THR A 37 -16.16 -9.39 13.09
CA THR A 37 -16.47 -8.37 14.09
C THR A 37 -17.88 -8.52 14.65
N LEU A 38 -18.89 -8.76 13.80
CA LEU A 38 -20.26 -9.01 14.25
C LEU A 38 -20.36 -10.29 15.08
N MET A 39 -19.66 -11.36 14.70
CA MET A 39 -19.59 -12.57 15.52
C MET A 39 -18.96 -12.29 16.88
N GLY A 40 -17.89 -11.50 16.93
CA GLY A 40 -17.19 -11.09 18.14
C GLY A 40 -18.05 -10.27 19.11
N TRP A 41 -18.89 -9.36 18.60
CA TRP A 41 -19.78 -8.53 19.42
C TRP A 41 -21.04 -9.23 19.90
N ASN A 42 -21.58 -10.15 19.10
CA ASN A 42 -22.90 -10.76 19.38
C ASN A 42 -22.80 -12.14 20.05
N THR A 43 -21.62 -12.74 20.12
CA THR A 43 -21.42 -14.05 20.76
C THR A 43 -20.59 -13.90 22.04
N PRO A 44 -21.13 -14.21 23.23
CA PRO A 44 -20.38 -14.15 24.48
C PRO A 44 -19.08 -14.98 24.43
N GLY A 45 -17.96 -14.39 24.84
CA GLY A 45 -16.65 -15.06 24.85
C GLY A 45 -15.91 -15.11 23.51
N MET A 46 -16.56 -14.73 22.40
CA MET A 46 -15.96 -14.83 21.06
C MET A 46 -14.81 -13.84 20.86
N THR A 47 -14.95 -12.61 21.38
CA THR A 47 -13.87 -11.62 21.32
C THR A 47 -12.63 -12.13 22.06
N GLU A 48 -12.81 -12.66 23.27
CA GLU A 48 -11.76 -13.24 24.09
C GLU A 48 -11.12 -14.48 23.45
N ALA A 49 -11.86 -15.22 22.61
CA ALA A 49 -11.37 -16.39 21.88
C ALA A 49 -10.56 -16.03 20.61
N LEU A 50 -10.77 -14.84 20.03
CA LEU A 50 -10.15 -14.42 18.78
C LEU A 50 -9.04 -13.37 18.95
N VAL A 51 -9.09 -12.58 20.03
CA VAL A 51 -8.12 -11.52 20.30
C VAL A 51 -6.75 -12.13 20.59
N ALA A 52 -5.68 -11.42 20.19
CA ALA A 52 -4.32 -11.87 20.40
C ALA A 52 -3.68 -11.12 21.57
N ASN A 53 -3.13 -11.87 22.52
CA ASN A 53 -2.33 -11.34 23.64
C ASN A 53 -1.14 -12.26 23.91
N ALA A 54 -0.11 -11.75 24.58
CA ALA A 54 1.16 -12.46 24.76
C ALA A 54 0.98 -13.80 25.50
N LYS A 55 0.12 -13.84 26.52
CA LYS A 55 -0.15 -15.05 27.31
C LYS A 55 -0.73 -16.16 26.43
N ASN A 56 -1.84 -15.88 25.75
CA ASN A 56 -2.52 -16.89 24.95
C ASN A 56 -1.67 -17.37 23.77
N VAL A 57 -0.96 -16.45 23.10
CA VAL A 57 -0.15 -16.80 21.93
C VAL A 57 1.10 -17.59 22.33
N PHE A 58 1.85 -17.14 23.35
CA PHE A 58 3.17 -17.70 23.65
C PHE A 58 3.18 -18.73 24.77
N GLN A 59 2.27 -18.65 25.75
CA GLN A 59 2.20 -19.61 26.86
C GLN A 59 1.19 -20.74 26.59
N HIS A 60 0.07 -20.44 25.92
CA HIS A 60 -0.94 -21.44 25.57
C HIS A 60 -0.85 -21.90 24.10
N GLU A 61 0.14 -21.42 23.35
CA GLU A 61 0.41 -21.81 21.95
C GLU A 61 -0.77 -21.57 20.98
N GLU A 62 -1.62 -20.60 21.29
CA GLU A 62 -2.83 -20.30 20.51
C GLU A 62 -2.53 -19.41 19.29
N VAL A 63 -1.66 -19.90 18.39
CA VAL A 63 -1.09 -19.14 17.26
C VAL A 63 -2.14 -18.65 16.25
N TRP A 64 -3.31 -19.28 16.17
CA TRP A 64 -4.41 -18.84 15.30
C TRP A 64 -4.88 -17.42 15.63
N ARG A 65 -4.68 -16.97 16.88
CA ARG A 65 -5.05 -15.63 17.34
C ARG A 65 -4.33 -14.52 16.59
N LEU A 66 -3.08 -14.77 16.18
CA LEU A 66 -2.30 -13.84 15.36
C LEU A 66 -2.98 -13.57 14.00
N PHE A 67 -3.77 -14.51 13.51
CA PHE A 67 -4.53 -14.35 12.28
C PHE A 67 -5.90 -13.75 12.55
N SER A 68 -6.66 -14.30 13.50
CA SER A 68 -8.05 -13.88 13.76
C SER A 68 -8.18 -12.45 14.25
N THR A 69 -7.23 -11.97 15.07
CA THR A 69 -7.27 -10.61 15.61
C THR A 69 -7.34 -9.53 14.53
N THR A 70 -6.73 -9.80 13.37
CA THR A 70 -6.70 -8.90 12.21
C THR A 70 -8.11 -8.56 11.71
N PHE A 71 -9.07 -9.47 11.84
CA PHE A 71 -10.43 -9.32 11.31
C PHE A 71 -11.42 -8.81 12.35
N LEU A 72 -11.01 -8.70 13.60
CA LEU A 72 -11.84 -8.27 14.72
C LEU A 72 -11.62 -6.79 15.02
N HIS A 73 -12.66 -6.02 15.33
CA HIS A 73 -12.55 -4.60 15.69
C HIS A 73 -13.23 -4.32 17.03
N ALA A 74 -12.69 -3.36 17.79
CA ALA A 74 -13.15 -3.03 19.13
C ALA A 74 -14.56 -2.41 19.13
N ASP A 75 -14.82 -1.53 18.16
CA ASP A 75 -16.06 -0.78 18.03
C ASP A 75 -16.33 -0.38 16.57
N ILE A 76 -17.49 0.22 16.33
CA ILE A 76 -17.95 0.62 15.00
C ILE A 76 -17.09 1.74 14.39
N GLY A 77 -16.59 2.68 15.19
CA GLY A 77 -15.70 3.74 14.74
C GLY A 77 -14.36 3.19 14.27
N HIS A 78 -13.78 2.25 15.02
CA HIS A 78 -12.55 1.57 14.65
C HIS A 78 -12.73 0.70 13.38
N LEU A 79 -13.86 0.03 13.22
CA LEU A 79 -14.18 -0.71 11.99
C LEU A 79 -14.32 0.22 10.78
N LEU A 80 -15.10 1.30 10.90
CA LEU A 80 -15.37 2.23 9.79
C LEU A 80 -14.09 2.97 9.34
N SER A 81 -13.28 3.42 10.29
CA SER A 81 -12.01 4.12 10.00
C SER A 81 -11.02 3.24 9.24
N ASN A 82 -10.92 1.94 9.56
CA ASN A 82 -10.11 1.00 8.79
C ASN A 82 -10.75 0.68 7.43
N SER A 83 -12.07 0.54 7.37
CA SER A 83 -12.78 0.02 6.19
C SER A 83 -12.52 0.82 4.91
N LEU A 84 -12.57 2.16 4.99
CA LEU A 84 -12.32 3.01 3.82
C LEU A 84 -10.92 2.79 3.24
N MET A 85 -9.91 2.80 4.12
CA MET A 85 -8.52 2.68 3.69
C MET A 85 -8.16 1.26 3.27
N LEU A 86 -8.69 0.24 3.97
CA LEU A 86 -8.57 -1.16 3.56
C LEU A 86 -9.19 -1.39 2.18
N PHE A 87 -10.37 -0.82 1.89
CA PHE A 87 -10.98 -0.92 0.58
C PHE A 87 -10.03 -0.42 -0.50
N ILE A 88 -9.55 0.82 -0.34
CA ILE A 88 -8.66 1.48 -1.31
C ILE A 88 -7.39 0.66 -1.50
N LEU A 89 -6.72 0.27 -0.42
CA LEU A 89 -5.44 -0.41 -0.49
C LEU A 89 -5.55 -1.84 -1.03
N ILE A 90 -6.54 -2.62 -0.59
CA ILE A 90 -6.76 -3.96 -1.15
C ILE A 90 -7.16 -3.84 -2.62
N TYR A 91 -8.00 -2.86 -3.00
CA TYR A 91 -8.38 -2.59 -4.38
C TYR A 91 -7.15 -2.32 -5.26
N TYR A 92 -6.33 -1.36 -4.88
CA TYR A 92 -5.14 -0.96 -5.65
C TYR A 92 -4.13 -2.11 -5.72
N ASN A 93 -3.79 -2.71 -4.59
CA ASN A 93 -2.83 -3.82 -4.58
C ASN A 93 -3.33 -5.01 -5.41
N SER A 94 -4.62 -5.37 -5.29
CA SER A 94 -5.21 -6.45 -6.08
C SER A 94 -5.27 -6.12 -7.57
N SER A 95 -5.60 -4.88 -7.93
CA SER A 95 -5.74 -4.43 -9.32
C SER A 95 -4.42 -4.40 -10.07
N PHE A 96 -3.29 -4.20 -9.38
CA PHE A 96 -1.97 -4.08 -10.00
C PHE A 96 -1.08 -5.31 -9.78
N PHE A 97 -1.13 -5.94 -8.61
CA PHE A 97 -0.24 -7.05 -8.24
C PHE A 97 -0.95 -8.40 -8.16
N GLY A 98 -2.29 -8.42 -8.13
CA GLY A 98 -3.12 -9.61 -8.14
C GLY A 98 -3.83 -9.84 -6.81
N GLY A 99 -5.10 -10.21 -6.86
CA GLY A 99 -5.95 -10.33 -5.68
C GLY A 99 -5.55 -11.45 -4.73
N LEU A 100 -5.31 -12.66 -5.25
CA LEU A 100 -4.87 -13.78 -4.41
C LEU A 100 -3.52 -13.51 -3.74
N PHE A 101 -2.58 -12.91 -4.47
CA PHE A 101 -1.31 -12.44 -3.91
C PHE A 101 -1.53 -11.42 -2.80
N THR A 102 -2.41 -10.43 -3.01
CA THR A 102 -2.69 -9.39 -2.03
C THR A 102 -3.31 -9.97 -0.76
N LEU A 103 -4.32 -10.84 -0.88
CA LEU A 103 -4.98 -11.44 0.28
C LEU A 103 -4.08 -12.41 1.05
N SER A 104 -3.41 -13.33 0.35
CA SER A 104 -2.52 -14.31 0.98
C SER A 104 -1.34 -13.65 1.68
N SER A 105 -0.73 -12.64 1.05
CA SER A 105 0.37 -11.89 1.67
C SER A 105 -0.11 -11.05 2.87
N SER A 106 -1.28 -10.42 2.78
CA SER A 106 -1.89 -9.70 3.91
C SER A 106 -2.18 -10.62 5.10
N PHE A 107 -2.69 -11.83 4.83
CA PHE A 107 -2.95 -12.83 5.87
C PHE A 107 -1.66 -13.29 6.56
N PHE A 108 -0.64 -13.65 5.77
CA PHE A 108 0.63 -14.15 6.29
C PHE A 108 1.44 -13.07 7.02
N PHE A 109 1.66 -11.91 6.39
CA PHE A 109 2.41 -10.83 7.02
C PHE A 109 1.63 -10.17 8.15
N GLY A 110 0.30 -10.14 8.09
CA GLY A 110 -0.54 -9.71 9.21
C GLY A 110 -0.25 -10.49 10.49
N ALA A 111 -0.19 -11.82 10.40
CA ALA A 111 0.17 -12.65 11.55
C ALA A 111 1.60 -12.41 12.06
N ILE A 112 2.58 -12.22 11.15
CA ILE A 112 3.95 -11.86 11.54
C ILE A 112 3.98 -10.52 12.27
N ILE A 113 3.31 -9.50 11.74
CA ILE A 113 3.23 -8.16 12.33
C ILE A 113 2.61 -8.24 13.72
N ASN A 114 1.50 -8.98 13.86
CA ASN A 114 0.83 -9.18 15.14
C ASN A 114 1.73 -9.92 16.14
N GLY A 115 2.45 -10.94 15.70
CA GLY A 115 3.38 -11.72 16.52
C GLY A 115 4.53 -10.85 17.05
N ILE A 116 5.22 -10.11 16.17
CA ILE A 116 6.28 -9.19 16.57
C ILE A 116 5.73 -8.10 17.50
N THR A 117 4.56 -7.55 17.16
CA THR A 117 3.96 -6.48 17.98
C THR A 117 3.64 -6.95 19.39
N ILE A 118 2.97 -8.09 19.54
CA ILE A 118 2.62 -8.63 20.86
C ILE A 118 3.85 -9.04 21.65
N TYR A 119 4.86 -9.62 20.99
CA TYR A 119 6.14 -9.97 21.64
C TYR A 119 6.83 -8.77 22.30
N THR A 120 6.64 -7.58 21.72
CA THR A 120 7.25 -6.36 22.26
C THR A 120 6.42 -5.66 23.34
N TYR A 121 5.13 -5.99 23.49
CA TYR A 121 4.27 -5.37 24.50
C TYR A 121 4.43 -6.04 25.87
N THR A 122 4.10 -5.30 26.93
CA THR A 122 4.02 -5.85 28.28
C THR A 122 2.84 -6.81 28.41
N GLU A 123 2.93 -7.73 29.37
CA GLU A 123 1.82 -8.62 29.70
C GLU A 123 0.56 -7.80 30.03
N GLY A 124 -0.60 -8.23 29.49
CA GLY A 124 -1.89 -7.56 29.67
C GLY A 124 -2.38 -6.76 28.46
N THR A 125 -1.56 -6.53 27.44
CA THR A 125 -2.02 -5.89 26.19
C THR A 125 -2.62 -6.91 25.23
N SER A 126 -3.83 -6.59 24.74
CA SER A 126 -4.49 -7.32 23.65
C SER A 126 -4.45 -6.49 22.38
N LEU A 127 -4.12 -7.13 21.27
CA LEU A 127 -4.18 -6.53 19.94
C LEU A 127 -5.52 -6.87 19.29
N ILE A 128 -6.13 -5.88 18.64
CA ILE A 128 -7.40 -5.99 17.91
C ILE A 128 -7.37 -5.04 16.70
N GLY A 129 -7.77 -5.51 15.53
CA GLY A 129 -7.95 -4.67 14.34
C GLY A 129 -7.00 -4.98 13.18
N ALA A 130 -7.42 -4.54 11.99
CA ALA A 130 -6.70 -4.76 10.74
C ALA A 130 -5.59 -3.74 10.46
N SER A 131 -5.36 -2.78 11.36
CA SER A 131 -4.51 -1.63 11.07
C SER A 131 -3.04 -2.01 10.80
N GLY A 132 -2.48 -3.04 11.45
CA GLY A 132 -1.16 -3.56 11.09
C GLY A 132 -1.04 -3.97 9.62
N VAL A 133 -2.08 -4.64 9.08
CA VAL A 133 -2.16 -5.00 7.65
C VAL A 133 -2.33 -3.78 6.76
N LEU A 134 -3.13 -2.80 7.19
CA LEU A 134 -3.29 -1.53 6.46
C LEU A 134 -1.94 -0.84 6.24
N TYR A 135 -1.10 -0.75 7.28
CA TYR A 135 0.23 -0.13 7.15
C TYR A 135 1.20 -0.99 6.33
N TYR A 136 1.09 -2.32 6.40
CA TYR A 136 1.78 -3.22 5.49
C TYR A 136 1.44 -2.96 4.02
N LEU A 137 0.16 -2.82 3.69
CA LEU A 137 -0.27 -2.53 2.32
C LEU A 137 0.21 -1.16 1.84
N TRP A 138 0.24 -0.16 2.73
CA TRP A 138 0.87 1.14 2.44
C TRP A 138 2.35 1.00 2.13
N GLY A 139 3.12 0.31 2.98
CA GLY A 139 4.55 0.14 2.78
C GLY A 139 4.85 -0.57 1.46
N PHE A 140 4.09 -1.63 1.17
CA PHE A 140 4.20 -2.37 -0.08
C PHE A 140 3.91 -1.49 -1.31
N TRP A 141 2.81 -0.73 -1.25
CA TRP A 141 2.40 0.14 -2.35
C TRP A 141 3.38 1.29 -2.58
N LEU A 142 3.83 1.98 -1.52
CA LEU A 142 4.70 3.15 -1.64
C LEU A 142 6.07 2.80 -2.21
N VAL A 143 6.66 1.65 -1.81
CA VAL A 143 7.93 1.20 -2.37
C VAL A 143 7.79 0.82 -3.84
N ASN A 144 6.74 0.07 -4.20
CA ASN A 144 6.51 -0.27 -5.60
C ASN A 144 6.19 0.97 -6.45
N TYR A 145 5.40 1.91 -5.92
CA TYR A 145 5.15 3.21 -6.55
C TYR A 145 6.47 3.94 -6.82
N PHE A 146 7.33 4.04 -5.79
CA PHE A 146 8.64 4.68 -5.94
C PHE A 146 9.44 4.03 -7.06
N MET A 147 9.53 2.70 -7.08
CA MET A 147 10.39 1.98 -8.02
C MET A 147 9.85 1.91 -9.46
N ILE A 148 8.52 1.91 -9.62
CA ILE A 148 7.86 1.72 -10.92
C ILE A 148 7.48 3.06 -11.58
N GLN A 149 7.08 4.08 -10.79
CA GLN A 149 6.54 5.35 -11.31
C GLN A 149 7.62 6.32 -11.81
N LYS A 150 8.43 5.90 -12.78
CA LYS A 150 9.57 6.68 -13.29
C LYS A 150 9.22 7.92 -14.13
N GLN A 151 7.93 8.15 -14.40
CA GLN A 151 7.46 9.34 -15.11
C GLN A 151 7.70 10.65 -14.36
N PHE A 152 7.83 10.57 -13.02
CA PHE A 152 8.11 11.71 -12.17
C PHE A 152 9.57 11.68 -11.73
N SER A 153 10.14 12.86 -11.50
CA SER A 153 11.49 12.99 -10.94
C SER A 153 11.59 12.27 -9.58
N ILE A 154 12.81 11.89 -9.18
CA ILE A 154 13.06 11.29 -7.87
C ILE A 154 12.50 12.19 -6.76
N MET A 155 12.78 13.49 -6.81
CA MET A 155 12.28 14.45 -5.83
C MET A 155 10.75 14.48 -5.78
N ALA A 156 10.06 14.52 -6.92
CA ALA A 156 8.60 14.52 -6.95
C ALA A 156 8.00 13.24 -6.35
N ARG A 157 8.62 12.08 -6.59
CA ARG A 157 8.19 10.82 -5.97
C ARG A 157 8.42 10.82 -4.46
N VAL A 158 9.60 11.27 -4.01
CA VAL A 158 9.93 11.39 -2.58
C VAL A 158 8.94 12.31 -1.89
N LEU A 159 8.65 13.48 -2.46
CA LEU A 159 7.69 14.43 -1.89
C LEU A 159 6.29 13.80 -1.77
N ARG A 160 5.78 13.13 -2.80
CA ARG A 160 4.47 12.46 -2.75
C ARG A 160 4.39 11.38 -1.69
N ILE A 161 5.43 10.54 -1.59
CA ILE A 161 5.52 9.51 -0.55
C ILE A 161 5.61 10.16 0.82
N GLY A 162 6.43 11.21 0.98
CA GLY A 162 6.59 11.97 2.22
C GLY A 162 5.28 12.62 2.69
N SER A 163 4.50 13.19 1.77
CA SER A 163 3.17 13.73 2.06
C SER A 163 2.24 12.67 2.64
N ILE A 164 2.21 11.49 2.03
CA ILE A 164 1.41 10.36 2.53
C ILE A 164 1.94 9.90 3.90
N PHE A 165 3.26 9.79 4.06
CA PHE A 165 3.90 9.36 5.30
C PHE A 165 3.56 10.28 6.47
N LEU A 166 3.56 11.60 6.26
CA LEU A 166 3.16 12.58 7.28
C LEU A 166 1.70 12.38 7.70
N VAL A 167 0.79 12.15 6.75
CA VAL A 167 -0.62 11.90 7.07
C VAL A 167 -0.83 10.57 7.79
N LEU A 168 -0.04 9.53 7.45
CA LEU A 168 -0.19 8.21 8.04
C LEU A 168 0.40 8.12 9.46
N LEU A 169 1.62 8.60 9.67
CA LEU A 169 2.36 8.32 10.90
C LEU A 169 2.41 9.46 11.90
N VAL A 170 1.90 10.65 11.55
CA VAL A 170 1.80 11.77 12.46
C VAL A 170 0.32 11.96 12.83
N PRO A 171 -0.20 11.19 13.81
CA PRO A 171 -1.55 11.37 14.26
C PRO A 171 -1.70 12.74 14.92
N THR A 172 -2.84 13.40 14.71
CA THR A 172 -3.16 14.68 15.36
C THR A 172 -3.47 14.52 16.85
N SER A 173 -3.76 13.29 17.30
CA SER A 173 -3.97 12.91 18.69
C SER A 173 -3.57 11.46 18.94
N LEU A 174 -3.05 11.16 20.13
CA LEU A 174 -2.72 9.78 20.52
C LEU A 174 -3.96 9.10 21.10
N ASP A 175 -4.35 7.98 20.50
CA ASP A 175 -5.44 7.14 20.97
C ASP A 175 -4.89 5.91 21.73
N PRO A 176 -5.23 5.73 23.03
CA PRO A 176 -4.81 4.57 23.81
C PRO A 176 -5.25 3.21 23.23
N GLN A 177 -6.29 3.18 22.40
CA GLN A 177 -6.77 1.95 21.76
C GLN A 177 -6.03 1.64 20.44
N THR A 178 -5.19 2.57 19.98
CA THR A 178 -4.45 2.44 18.73
C THR A 178 -3.03 1.94 18.97
N SER A 179 -2.68 0.81 18.36
CA SER A 179 -1.33 0.26 18.40
C SER A 179 -0.43 0.91 17.34
N TYR A 180 0.16 2.07 17.65
CA TYR A 180 1.14 2.72 16.77
C TYR A 180 2.34 1.81 16.46
N ARG A 181 2.69 0.92 17.38
CA ARG A 181 3.75 -0.06 17.16
C ARG A 181 3.41 -1.04 16.03
N ALA A 182 2.17 -1.52 15.97
CA ALA A 182 1.71 -2.36 14.86
C ALA A 182 1.79 -1.61 13.52
N HIS A 183 1.53 -0.30 13.54
CA HIS A 183 1.62 0.55 12.34
C HIS A 183 3.05 0.65 11.83
N TYR A 184 4.01 0.97 12.70
CA TYR A 184 5.43 1.06 12.31
C TYR A 184 5.97 -0.28 11.81
N ILE A 185 5.71 -1.37 12.55
CA ILE A 185 6.16 -2.72 12.15
C ILE A 185 5.52 -3.11 10.82
N GLY A 186 4.19 -2.89 10.68
CA GLY A 186 3.47 -3.17 9.45
C GLY A 186 4.07 -2.43 8.26
N LEU A 187 4.31 -1.12 8.41
CA LEU A 187 4.90 -0.31 7.35
C LEU A 187 6.27 -0.82 6.92
N ILE A 188 7.16 -1.15 7.86
CA ILE A 188 8.49 -1.68 7.57
C ILE A 188 8.41 -3.02 6.84
N VAL A 189 7.59 -3.96 7.34
CA VAL A 189 7.37 -5.26 6.70
C VAL A 189 6.85 -5.08 5.28
N GLY A 190 5.89 -4.16 5.09
CA GLY A 190 5.35 -3.80 3.78
C GLY A 190 6.41 -3.25 2.84
N MET A 191 7.25 -2.33 3.30
CA MET A 191 8.33 -1.74 2.50
C MET A 191 9.34 -2.81 2.06
N VAL A 192 9.75 -3.69 2.97
CA VAL A 192 10.66 -4.80 2.67
C VAL A 192 10.03 -5.74 1.63
N TRP A 193 8.78 -6.16 1.84
CA TRP A 193 8.11 -7.05 0.90
C TRP A 193 7.86 -6.41 -0.46
N GLY A 194 7.53 -5.11 -0.49
CA GLY A 194 7.39 -4.34 -1.72
C GLY A 194 8.70 -4.24 -2.49
N GLY A 195 9.82 -4.02 -1.79
CA GLY A 195 11.16 -4.03 -2.39
C GLY A 195 11.51 -5.39 -2.98
N MET A 196 11.28 -6.48 -2.25
CA MET A 196 11.48 -7.85 -2.73
C MET A 196 10.63 -8.15 -3.96
N ASN A 197 9.35 -7.77 -3.93
CA ASN A 197 8.44 -7.90 -5.06
C ASN A 197 8.95 -7.15 -6.31
N TYR A 198 9.43 -5.92 -6.14
CA TYR A 198 10.07 -5.17 -7.22
C TYR A 198 11.29 -5.89 -7.78
N LEU A 199 12.22 -6.31 -6.93
CA LEU A 199 13.46 -6.95 -7.36
C LEU A 199 13.20 -8.23 -8.16
N TRP A 200 12.28 -9.08 -7.70
CA TRP A 200 11.93 -10.32 -8.41
C TRP A 200 11.19 -10.08 -9.73
N ASN A 201 10.45 -8.98 -9.85
CA ASN A 201 9.62 -8.68 -11.01
C ASN A 201 10.17 -7.50 -11.84
N ALA A 202 11.39 -7.05 -11.59
CA ALA A 202 11.93 -5.81 -12.17
C ALA A 202 11.90 -5.84 -13.70
N HIS A 203 12.26 -6.98 -14.30
CA HIS A 203 12.20 -7.18 -15.74
C HIS A 203 10.76 -7.09 -16.28
N LYS A 204 9.79 -7.70 -15.58
CA LYS A 204 8.36 -7.59 -15.93
C LYS A 204 7.90 -6.15 -15.89
N TYR A 205 8.23 -5.38 -14.85
CA TYR A 205 7.78 -3.99 -14.72
C TYR A 205 8.39 -3.06 -15.76
N ARG A 206 9.69 -3.21 -16.03
CA ARG A 206 10.40 -2.39 -17.03
C ARG A 206 9.87 -2.58 -18.45
N LYS A 207 9.37 -3.77 -18.80
CA LYS A 207 8.72 -4.03 -20.10
C LYS A 207 7.50 -3.15 -20.37
N PHE A 208 6.87 -2.58 -19.34
CA PHE A 208 5.73 -1.69 -19.51
C PHE A 208 6.14 -0.23 -19.65
N GLU A 209 7.42 0.13 -19.47
CA GLU A 209 7.91 1.49 -19.69
C GLU A 209 7.87 1.81 -21.19
N LYS A 210 7.00 2.75 -21.58
CA LYS A 210 6.87 3.23 -22.96
C LYS A 210 7.29 4.70 -23.06
N TYR A 211 7.98 5.01 -24.15
CA TYR A 211 8.44 6.37 -24.46
C TYR A 211 7.98 6.74 -25.87
N LYS A 212 7.43 7.94 -26.02
CA LYS A 212 7.12 8.56 -27.32
C LYS A 212 8.30 9.41 -27.74
N VAL A 213 8.65 9.38 -29.02
CA VAL A 213 9.64 10.29 -29.60
C VAL A 213 8.90 11.47 -30.21
N GLU A 214 9.28 12.68 -29.82
CA GLU A 214 8.81 13.91 -30.45
C GLU A 214 9.99 14.62 -31.11
N PHE A 215 9.76 15.08 -32.35
CA PHE A 215 10.72 15.89 -33.10
C PHE A 215 10.33 17.35 -32.90
N ILE A 216 11.17 18.09 -32.19
CA ILE A 216 10.97 19.51 -31.94
C ILE A 216 11.87 20.26 -32.93
N PRO A 217 11.33 21.16 -33.76
CA PRO A 217 12.17 22.04 -34.59
C PRO A 217 13.12 22.82 -33.67
N GLU A 218 14.42 22.80 -33.95
CA GLU A 218 15.37 23.69 -33.25
C GLU A 218 14.91 25.13 -33.55
N GLU A 219 14.55 25.91 -32.52
CA GLU A 219 14.29 27.34 -32.71
C GLU A 219 15.55 27.96 -33.30
N ASP A 220 15.40 28.65 -34.44
CA ASP A 220 16.49 29.40 -35.04
C ASP A 220 16.84 30.56 -34.10
N ASP A 221 17.94 30.40 -33.37
CA ASP A 221 18.49 31.38 -32.41
C ASP A 221 19.02 32.65 -33.13
N SER A 222 18.74 32.80 -34.44
CA SER A 222 19.03 34.00 -35.23
C SER A 222 18.24 35.24 -34.78
N GLY A 223 17.19 35.08 -33.96
CA GLY A 223 16.34 36.18 -33.50
C GLY A 223 15.54 36.85 -34.61
N LEU A 224 15.50 36.26 -35.81
CA LEU A 224 14.78 36.79 -36.96
C LEU A 224 13.38 36.18 -37.04
N PRO A 225 12.32 36.98 -37.18
CA PRO A 225 10.98 36.45 -37.37
C PRO A 225 10.90 35.64 -38.68
N TRP A 226 10.18 34.51 -38.62
CA TRP A 226 10.00 33.53 -39.70
C TRP A 226 9.54 34.10 -41.06
N ASN A 227 9.03 35.33 -41.09
CA ASN A 227 8.59 35.98 -42.34
C ASN A 227 9.72 36.62 -43.15
N GLN A 228 10.96 36.64 -42.67
CA GLN A 228 12.09 37.27 -43.39
C GLN A 228 13.04 36.29 -44.08
N SER A 229 12.91 34.98 -43.85
CA SER A 229 13.79 33.97 -44.44
C SER A 229 13.37 33.48 -45.83
N GLU A 230 12.13 33.76 -46.26
CA GLU A 230 11.60 33.27 -47.55
C GLU A 230 11.74 34.28 -48.72
N GLU A 231 12.13 35.54 -48.46
CA GLU A 231 12.24 36.57 -49.51
C GLU A 231 13.64 36.67 -50.18
N GLN A 232 14.54 35.71 -49.93
CA GLN A 232 15.88 35.70 -50.54
C GLN A 232 16.12 34.48 -51.42
N TYR A 233 15.31 34.29 -52.47
CA TYR A 233 15.68 33.51 -53.66
C TYR A 233 15.03 34.07 -54.93
#